data_AF-A0A453FT85-F1
#
_entry.id   AF-A0A453FT85-F1
#
_cell.length_a   1.000
_cell.length_b   1.000
_cell.length_c   1.000
_cell.angle_alpha   90.00
_cell.angle_beta   90.00
_cell.angle_gamma   90.00
#
_symmetry.space_group_name_H-M   'P 1'
#
loop_
_entity.id
_entity.type
_entity.pdbx_description
1 polymer ?
#
loop_
_entity_poly.entity_id
_entity_poly.type
_entity_poly.pdbx_seq_one_letter_code
_entity_poly.pdbx_strand_id
1 'polypeptide(L)'
;MISGLFSVDVNGIIIDRKSWLSDSMFGVSIGYFLTDLTMILWHFPSLGGKEFLLHHGLSMYAICLALFSGKAHMYILMVLFTEATTPFVNLRWYLDVAGQKDHNLYLYNGLAMFVGWLSNENANCV
;
A
#
# COMPACT_ATOMS: atom_id res chain seq x y z
N MET A 1 -2.65 -11.14 21.06
CA MET A 1 -3.59 -11.07 19.90
C MET A 1 -3.04 -10.28 18.73
N ILE A 2 -2.43 -9.09 18.92
CA ILE A 2 -1.51 -8.46 17.93
C ILE A 2 -0.19 -9.27 17.85
N SER A 3 0.13 -9.92 18.97
CA SER A 3 1.37 -10.65 19.23
C SER A 3 1.71 -11.77 18.25
N GLY A 4 0.78 -12.41 17.54
CA GLY A 4 1.14 -13.55 16.66
C GLY A 4 2.15 -13.18 15.57
N LEU A 5 2.09 -11.92 15.10
CA LEU A 5 2.95 -11.40 14.04
C LEU A 5 4.32 -10.93 14.58
N PHE A 6 4.33 -10.25 15.74
CA PHE A 6 5.51 -9.62 16.35
C PHE A 6 6.03 -10.32 17.62
N SER A 7 5.54 -11.52 17.93
CA SER A 7 5.94 -12.27 19.12
C SER A 7 7.40 -12.71 19.01
N VAL A 8 8.16 -12.40 20.05
CA VAL A 8 9.56 -12.80 20.22
C VAL A 8 9.66 -14.29 20.60
N ASP A 9 8.59 -14.87 21.15
CA ASP A 9 8.55 -16.23 21.69
C ASP A 9 8.13 -17.30 20.66
N VAL A 10 8.10 -16.95 19.36
CA VAL A 10 7.78 -17.91 18.28
C VAL A 10 9.07 -18.38 17.62
N ASN A 11 9.47 -19.63 17.87
CA ASN A 11 10.57 -20.33 17.19
C ASN A 11 10.27 -20.66 15.70
N GLY A 12 9.49 -19.83 15.02
CA GLY A 12 9.03 -20.03 13.64
C GLY A 12 9.59 -19.00 12.67
N ILE A 13 9.78 -19.42 11.41
CA ILE A 13 10.22 -18.58 10.29
C ILE A 13 9.20 -17.44 10.09
N ILE A 14 9.68 -16.22 9.79
CA ILE A 14 8.84 -15.02 9.60
C ILE A 14 7.71 -15.23 8.60
N ILE A 15 7.94 -16.07 7.59
CA ILE A 15 6.98 -16.42 6.54
C ILE A 15 5.71 -17.06 7.10
N ASP A 16 5.80 -17.85 8.16
CA ASP A 16 4.64 -18.58 8.70
C ASP A 16 3.88 -17.78 9.78
N ARG A 17 4.28 -16.52 10.04
CA ARG A 17 3.63 -15.66 11.02
C ARG A 17 2.42 -14.97 10.41
N LYS A 18 1.26 -15.11 11.04
CA LYS A 18 0.00 -14.43 10.69
C LYS A 18 -0.78 -13.99 11.92
N SER A 19 -1.71 -13.06 11.73
CA SER A 19 -2.64 -12.59 12.76
C SER A 19 -4.01 -12.25 12.17
N TRP A 20 -5.06 -12.21 12.99
CA TRP A 20 -6.38 -11.75 12.55
C TRP A 20 -6.36 -10.30 12.04
N LEU A 21 -5.45 -9.48 12.58
CA LEU A 21 -5.26 -8.09 12.16
C LEU A 21 -4.66 -8.04 10.76
N SER A 22 -3.63 -8.85 10.47
CA SER A 22 -3.06 -8.93 9.11
C SER A 22 -4.08 -9.44 8.10
N ASP A 23 -4.91 -10.42 8.47
CA ASP A 23 -5.98 -10.92 7.60
C ASP A 23 -7.01 -9.81 7.31
N SER A 24 -7.37 -9.02 8.32
CA SER A 24 -8.28 -7.87 8.18
C SER A 24 -7.69 -6.78 7.30
N MET A 25 -6.41 -6.43 7.49
CA MET A 25 -5.72 -5.44 6.65
C MET A 25 -5.67 -5.89 5.19
N PHE A 26 -5.42 -7.17 4.91
CA PHE A 26 -5.45 -7.70 3.54
C PHE A 26 -6.83 -7.59 2.89
N GLY A 27 -7.89 -7.88 3.64
CA GLY A 27 -9.26 -7.68 3.16
C GLY A 27 -9.54 -6.23 2.76
N VAL A 28 -9.15 -5.27 3.59
CA VAL A 28 -9.27 -3.83 3.29
C VAL A 28 -8.42 -3.46 2.07
N SER A 29 -7.17 -3.94 1.99
CA SER A 29 -6.27 -3.66 0.87
C SER A 29 -6.80 -4.20 -0.45
N ILE A 30 -7.37 -5.41 -0.50
CA ILE A 30 -8.00 -5.94 -1.72
C ILE A 30 -9.11 -5.01 -2.22
N GLY A 31 -9.97 -4.53 -1.31
CA GLY A 31 -11.04 -3.58 -1.67
C GLY A 31 -10.51 -2.25 -2.20
N TYR A 32 -9.44 -1.72 -1.59
CA TYR A 32 -8.74 -0.52 -2.06
C TYR A 32 -8.17 -0.71 -3.47
N PHE A 33 -7.35 -1.75 -3.68
CA PHE A 33 -6.74 -2.03 -5.00
C PHE A 33 -7.79 -2.29 -6.09
N LEU A 34 -8.92 -2.92 -5.75
CA LEU A 34 -10.02 -3.13 -6.70
C LEU A 34 -10.70 -1.81 -7.09
N THR A 35 -10.87 -0.90 -6.14
CA THR A 35 -11.43 0.43 -6.39
C THR A 35 -10.50 1.24 -7.30
N ASP A 36 -9.20 1.23 -7.02
CA ASP A 36 -8.20 1.91 -7.85
C ASP A 36 -8.13 1.32 -9.26
N LEU A 37 -8.15 -0.01 -9.37
CA LEU A 37 -8.21 -0.69 -10.67
C LEU A 37 -9.45 -0.27 -11.46
N THR A 38 -10.61 -0.17 -10.80
CA THR A 38 -11.86 0.26 -11.43
C THR A 38 -11.75 1.70 -11.93
N MET A 39 -11.18 2.60 -11.13
CA MET A 39 -10.96 3.99 -11.55
C MET A 39 -9.98 4.10 -12.73
N ILE A 40 -8.89 3.33 -12.72
CA ILE A 40 -7.91 3.29 -13.82
C ILE A 40 -8.57 2.81 -15.11
N LEU A 41 -9.39 1.76 -15.04
CA LEU A 41 -10.12 1.23 -16.20
C LEU A 41 -11.16 2.22 -16.73
N TRP A 42 -11.88 2.91 -15.84
CA TRP A 42 -12.90 3.88 -16.22
C TRP A 42 -12.31 5.10 -16.93
N HIS A 43 -11.15 5.56 -16.49
CA HIS A 43 -10.45 6.72 -17.04
C HIS A 43 -9.25 6.32 -17.92
N PHE A 44 -9.21 5.09 -18.43
CA PHE A 44 -8.11 4.67 -19.29
C PHE A 44 -8.17 5.43 -20.64
N PRO A 45 -7.07 6.02 -21.14
CA PRO A 45 -5.69 5.97 -20.66
C PRO A 45 -5.21 7.21 -19.88
N SER A 46 -6.08 8.11 -19.44
CA SER A 46 -5.69 9.40 -18.85
C SER A 46 -5.09 9.30 -17.45
N LEU A 47 -5.45 8.28 -16.66
CA LEU A 47 -4.96 8.10 -15.28
C LEU A 47 -3.77 7.13 -15.15
N GLY A 48 -3.36 6.44 -16.22
CA GLY A 48 -2.25 5.50 -16.16
C GLY A 48 -2.10 4.60 -17.38
N GLY A 49 -0.88 4.13 -17.60
CA GLY A 49 -0.53 3.14 -18.61
C GLY A 49 -0.90 1.70 -18.23
N LYS A 50 -0.58 0.75 -19.11
CA LYS A 50 -0.83 -0.69 -18.91
C LYS A 50 -0.04 -1.26 -17.73
N GLU A 51 1.05 -0.59 -17.36
CA GLU A 51 1.92 -0.91 -16.23
C GLU A 51 1.14 -0.87 -14.91
N PHE A 52 0.24 0.11 -14.75
CA PHE A 52 -0.61 0.21 -13.55
C PHE A 52 -1.63 -0.93 -13.48
N LEU A 53 -2.15 -1.37 -14.62
CA LEU A 53 -3.08 -2.51 -14.70
C LEU A 53 -2.38 -3.81 -14.24
N LEU A 54 -1.16 -4.04 -14.73
CA LEU A 54 -0.34 -5.17 -14.33
C LEU A 54 0.06 -5.09 -12.86
N HIS A 55 0.46 -3.90 -12.39
CA HIS A 55 0.81 -3.66 -10.99
C HIS A 55 -0.36 -4.01 -10.06
N HIS A 56 -1.55 -3.45 -10.29
CA HIS A 56 -2.72 -3.69 -9.44
C HIS A 56 -3.16 -5.16 -9.48
N GLY A 57 -3.11 -5.79 -10.66
CA GLY A 57 -3.41 -7.21 -10.80
C GLY A 57 -2.45 -8.11 -10.03
N LEU A 58 -1.14 -7.87 -10.14
CA LEU A 58 -0.11 -8.64 -9.44
C LEU A 58 -0.16 -8.41 -7.92
N SER A 59 -0.39 -7.17 -7.48
CA SER A 59 -0.54 -6.81 -6.07
C SER A 59 -1.74 -7.53 -5.45
N MET A 60 -2.92 -7.48 -6.07
CA MET A 60 -4.09 -8.22 -5.57
C MET A 60 -3.86 -9.73 -5.55
N TYR A 61 -3.21 -10.28 -6.59
CA TYR A 61 -2.86 -11.70 -6.61
C TYR A 61 -1.95 -12.08 -5.44
N ALA A 62 -0.91 -11.29 -5.16
CA ALA A 62 0.01 -11.52 -4.05
C ALA A 62 -0.70 -11.43 -2.68
N ILE A 63 -1.57 -10.44 -2.49
CA ILE A 63 -2.34 -10.26 -1.25
C ILE A 63 -3.31 -11.45 -1.04
N CYS A 64 -4.03 -11.86 -2.09
CA CYS A 64 -4.92 -13.03 -2.04
C CYS A 64 -4.15 -14.32 -1.73
N LEU A 65 -3.00 -14.53 -2.38
CA LEU A 65 -2.15 -15.69 -2.11
C LEU A 65 -1.70 -15.72 -0.65
N ALA A 66 -1.25 -14.60 -0.10
CA ALA A 66 -0.87 -14.51 1.31
C ALA A 66 -2.05 -14.80 2.24
N LEU A 67 -3.23 -14.22 1.95
CA LEU A 67 -4.44 -14.41 2.74
C LEU A 67 -4.90 -15.88 2.77
N PHE A 68 -4.93 -16.56 1.61
CA PHE A 68 -5.38 -17.96 1.53
C PHE A 68 -4.34 -18.96 2.01
N SER A 69 -3.05 -18.70 1.76
CA SER A 69 -1.98 -19.59 2.22
C SER A 69 -1.64 -19.41 3.71
N GLY A 70 -2.01 -18.27 4.30
CA GLY A 70 -1.61 -17.91 5.66
C GLY A 70 -0.12 -17.58 5.80
N LYS A 71 0.57 -17.31 4.68
CA LYS A 71 2.03 -17.13 4.63
C LYS A 71 2.41 -15.75 4.11
N ALA A 72 3.65 -15.36 4.40
CA ALA A 72 4.28 -14.11 3.98
C ALA A 72 3.53 -12.84 4.40
N HIS A 73 2.76 -12.89 5.49
CA HIS A 73 1.94 -11.75 5.91
C HIS A 73 2.80 -10.51 6.21
N MET A 74 3.95 -10.68 6.85
CA MET A 74 4.89 -9.59 7.13
C MET A 74 5.40 -8.90 5.86
N TYR A 75 5.76 -9.67 4.83
CA TYR A 75 6.27 -9.11 3.59
C TYR A 75 5.20 -8.36 2.81
N ILE A 76 3.97 -8.89 2.75
CA ILE A 76 2.86 -8.17 2.12
C ILE A 76 2.51 -6.89 2.90
N LEU A 77 2.53 -6.91 4.24
CA LEU A 77 2.30 -5.71 5.05
C LEU A 77 3.38 -4.65 4.85
N MET A 78 4.65 -5.05 4.70
CA MET A 78 5.75 -4.15 4.37
C MET A 78 5.54 -3.48 3.01
N VAL A 79 5.14 -4.24 1.99
CA VAL A 79 4.81 -3.69 0.66
C VAL A 79 3.61 -2.75 0.74
N LEU A 80 2.54 -3.13 1.45
CA LEU A 80 1.36 -2.28 1.65
C LEU A 80 1.68 -0.98 2.42
N PHE A 81 2.72 -0.97 3.25
CA PHE A 81 3.16 0.25 3.94
C PHE A 81 3.77 1.28 2.97
N THR A 82 4.39 0.82 1.89
CA THR A 82 4.86 1.73 0.83
C THR A 82 3.70 2.33 0.03
N GLU A 83 2.64 1.54 -0.19
CA GLU A 83 1.39 1.97 -0.86
C GLU A 83 0.67 3.08 -0.10
N ALA A 84 0.89 3.22 1.22
CA ALA A 84 0.28 4.30 2.02
C ALA A 84 0.69 5.71 1.54
N THR A 85 1.75 5.84 0.74
CA THR A 85 2.18 7.11 0.14
C THR A 85 1.42 7.47 -1.14
N THR A 86 0.78 6.50 -1.81
CA THR A 86 0.01 6.68 -3.06
C THR A 86 -1.10 7.74 -3.00
N PRO A 87 -1.96 7.83 -1.96
CA PRO A 87 -2.98 8.88 -1.90
C PRO A 87 -2.40 10.29 -1.91
N PHE A 88 -1.20 10.47 -1.33
CA PHE A 88 -0.52 11.77 -1.35
C PHE A 88 0.03 12.11 -2.74
N VAL A 89 0.53 11.11 -3.48
CA VAL A 89 0.95 11.28 -4.88
C VAL A 89 -0.26 11.68 -5.74
N ASN A 90 -1.39 10.98 -5.59
CA ASN A 90 -2.62 11.27 -6.32
C ASN A 90 -3.15 12.68 -5.99
N LEU A 91 -3.17 13.07 -4.71
CA LEU A 91 -3.59 14.42 -4.30
C LEU A 91 -2.70 15.50 -4.91
N ARG A 92 -1.37 15.28 -4.96
CA ARG A 92 -0.44 16.22 -5.59
C ARG A 92 -0.73 16.38 -7.08
N TRP A 93 -0.99 15.27 -7.78
CA TRP A 93 -1.34 15.29 -9.20
C TRP A 93 -2.66 16.04 -9.44
N TYR A 94 -3.70 15.79 -8.64
CA TYR A 94 -4.96 16.53 -8.72
C TYR A 94 -4.79 18.04 -8.52
N LEU A 95 -4.00 18.44 -7.53
CA LEU A 95 -3.70 19.86 -7.28
C LEU A 95 -2.90 20.48 -8.42
N ASP A 96 -2.00 19.73 -9.06
CA ASP A 96 -1.26 20.20 -10.22
C ASP A 96 -2.19 20.44 -11.42
N VAL A 97 -3.02 19.47 -11.77
CA VAL A 97 -4.00 19.58 -12.87
C VAL A 97 -5.00 20.71 -12.62
N ALA A 98 -5.37 20.97 -11.36
CA ALA A 98 -6.23 22.07 -10.97
C ALA A 98 -5.52 23.45 -10.98
N GLY A 99 -4.22 23.52 -11.29
CA GLY A 99 -3.44 24.77 -11.26
C GLY A 99 -3.18 25.31 -9.85
N GLN A 100 -3.32 24.47 -8.80
CA GLN A 100 -3.23 24.87 -7.39
C GLN A 100 -1.87 24.56 -6.76
N LYS A 101 -0.79 24.64 -7.53
CA LYS A 101 0.59 24.42 -7.05
C LYS A 101 1.01 25.41 -5.96
N ASP A 102 0.48 26.64 -6.01
CA ASP A 102 0.83 27.72 -5.07
C ASP A 102 0.04 27.63 -3.74
N HIS A 103 -0.90 26.70 -3.62
CA HIS A 103 -1.69 26.54 -2.40
C HIS A 103 -0.86 25.83 -1.32
N ASN A 104 -0.97 26.28 -0.06
CA ASN A 104 -0.26 25.68 1.09
C ASN A 104 -0.51 24.15 1.20
N LEU A 105 -1.66 23.67 0.73
CA LEU A 105 -2.00 22.25 0.68
C LEU A 105 -1.02 21.43 -0.18
N TYR A 106 -0.53 21.97 -1.30
CA TYR A 106 0.44 21.31 -2.17
C TYR A 106 1.80 21.12 -1.46
N LEU A 107 2.18 22.11 -0.64
CA LEU A 107 3.42 22.11 0.15
C LEU A 107 3.32 21.15 1.34
N TYR A 108 2.23 21.21 2.12
CA TYR A 108 2.01 20.28 3.24
C TYR A 108 1.88 18.82 2.77
N ASN A 109 1.21 18.57 1.65
CA ASN A 109 1.13 17.24 1.05
C ASN A 109 2.53 16.74 0.61
N GLY A 110 3.36 17.62 0.05
CA GLY A 110 4.77 17.30 -0.28
C GLY A 110 5.60 16.94 0.94
N LEU A 111 5.46 17.69 2.04
CA LEU A 111 6.15 17.40 3.30
C LEU A 111 5.69 16.07 3.91
N ALA A 112 4.38 15.80 3.90
CA ALA A 112 3.82 14.54 4.39
C ALA A 112 4.35 13.33 3.61
N MET A 113 4.47 13.43 2.27
CA MET A 113 5.11 12.39 1.46
C MET A 113 6.57 12.16 1.85
N PHE A 114 7.35 13.23 2.04
CA PHE A 114 8.76 13.12 2.40
C PHE A 114 8.94 12.42 3.76
N VAL A 115 8.13 12.80 4.76
CA VAL A 115 8.15 12.16 6.08
C VAL A 115 7.68 10.70 6.02
N GLY A 116 6.62 10.43 5.24
CA GLY A 116 6.13 9.07 5.02
C GLY A 116 7.16 8.16 4.33
N TRP A 117 7.92 8.70 3.37
CA TRP A 117 9.02 7.98 2.72
C TRP A 117 10.18 7.70 3.68
N LEU A 118 10.64 8.70 4.44
CA LEU A 118 11.69 8.51 5.46
C LEU A 118 11.31 7.46 6.52
N SER A 119 10.03 7.42 6.90
CA SER A 119 9.53 6.44 7.86
C SER A 119 9.51 5.03 7.27
N ASN A 120 9.27 4.90 5.97
CA ASN A 120 9.33 3.65 5.22
C ASN A 120 10.77 3.10 5.13
N GLU A 121 11.76 3.94 4.83
CA GLU A 121 13.18 3.54 4.80
C GLU A 121 13.64 2.97 6.16
N ASN A 122 13.21 3.57 7.27
CA ASN A 122 13.52 3.05 8.61
C ASN A 122 12.80 1.73 8.93
N ALA A 123 11.63 1.46 8.35
CA ALA A 123 10.90 0.21 8.54
C ALA A 123 11.48 -0.95 7.70
N ASN A 124 12.21 -0.63 6.62
CA ASN A 124 12.79 -1.63 5.72
C ASN A 124 14.20 -2.10 6.13
N CYS A 125 14.82 -1.46 7.12
CA CYS A 125 16.16 -1.78 7.65
C CYS A 125 16.14 -2.62 8.95
N VAL A 126 14.98 -3.18 9.34
CA VAL A 126 14.85 -4.07 10.53
C VAL A 126 14.54 -5.49 10.11
#